data_AF-A0A350LQ02-F1
#
_entry.id   AF-A0A350LQ02-F1
#
_cell.length_a   1.000
_cell.length_b   1.000
_cell.length_c   1.000
_cell.angle_alpha   90.00
_cell.angle_beta   90.00
_cell.angle_gamma   90.00
#
_symmetry.space_group_name_H-M   'P 1'
#
loop_
_entity.id
_entity.type
_entity.pdbx_description
1 polymer ?
#
loop_
_entity_poly.entity_id
_entity_poly.type
_entity_poly.pdbx_seq_one_letter_code
_entity_poly.pdbx_strand_id
1 'polypeptide(L)'
;ALSPRSVESLTASGHEQARRAPGTWAGLLDEMNRTYPAYLAAFEALEAMGPEADQPRLRFLTGHEVAALEYLALENAGDAQSYAPLERYLASAPVPA
;
A
#
# COMPACT_ATOMS: atom_id res chain seq x y z
N ALA A 1 25.44 2.86 -13.15
CA ALA A 1 24.19 3.02 -13.92
C ALA A 1 23.20 1.98 -13.43
N LEU A 2 21.93 2.36 -13.20
CA LEU A 2 20.87 1.43 -12.88
C LEU A 2 20.24 0.95 -14.19
N SER A 3 20.17 -0.36 -14.39
CA SER A 3 19.52 -0.98 -15.55
C SER A 3 18.32 -1.81 -15.08
N PRO A 4 17.19 -1.82 -15.81
CA PRO A 4 16.06 -2.68 -15.47
C PRO A 4 16.45 -4.16 -15.45
N ARG A 5 15.85 -4.93 -14.53
CA ARG A 5 15.96 -6.41 -14.56
C ARG A 5 15.27 -6.97 -15.80
N SER A 6 15.70 -8.13 -16.27
CA SER A 6 15.06 -8.81 -17.40
C SER A 6 13.63 -9.22 -17.06
N VAL A 7 12.77 -9.30 -18.08
CA VAL A 7 11.39 -9.78 -17.92
C VAL A 7 11.38 -11.19 -17.32
N GLU A 8 12.25 -12.07 -17.78
CA GLU A 8 12.39 -13.44 -17.25
C GLU A 8 12.66 -13.44 -15.74
N SER A 9 13.60 -12.61 -15.27
CA SER A 9 13.93 -12.50 -13.85
C SER A 9 12.75 -11.95 -13.03
N LEU A 10 12.05 -10.95 -13.56
CA LEU A 10 10.86 -10.39 -12.91
C LEU A 10 9.72 -11.41 -12.84
N THR A 11 9.47 -12.16 -13.92
CA THR A 11 8.46 -13.22 -13.97
C THR A 11 8.77 -14.34 -12.98
N ALA A 12 10.03 -14.81 -12.92
CA ALA A 12 10.45 -15.82 -11.97
C ALA A 12 10.26 -15.35 -10.52
N SER A 13 10.66 -14.11 -10.21
CA SER A 13 10.45 -13.49 -8.90
C SER A 13 8.97 -13.39 -8.54
N GLY A 14 8.12 -12.98 -9.48
CA GLY A 14 6.67 -12.89 -9.26
C GLY A 14 6.05 -14.26 -8.95
N HIS A 15 6.42 -15.30 -9.70
CA HIS A 15 5.96 -16.66 -9.41
C HIS A 15 6.43 -17.18 -8.05
N GLU A 16 7.65 -16.85 -7.64
CA GLU A 16 8.16 -17.23 -6.32
C GLU A 16 7.38 -16.55 -5.19
N GLN A 17 7.09 -15.26 -5.33
CA GLN A 17 6.27 -14.52 -4.38
C GLN A 17 4.85 -15.08 -4.31
N ALA A 18 4.21 -15.33 -5.46
CA ALA A 18 2.87 -15.91 -5.52
C ALA A 18 2.79 -17.30 -4.86
N ARG A 19 3.84 -18.13 -4.99
CA ARG A 19 3.91 -19.44 -4.30
C ARG A 19 4.02 -19.32 -2.78
N ARG A 20 4.54 -18.20 -2.27
CA ARG A 20 4.68 -17.94 -0.82
C ARG A 20 3.46 -17.23 -0.23
N ALA A 21 2.64 -16.61 -1.08
CA ALA A 21 1.47 -15.90 -0.63
C ALA A 21 0.49 -16.84 0.09
N PRO A 22 -0.22 -16.37 1.12
CA PRO A 22 -1.28 -17.11 1.77
C PRO A 22 -2.33 -17.57 0.75
N GLY A 23 -2.69 -18.86 0.82
CA GLY A 23 -3.68 -19.46 -0.08
C GLY A 23 -5.14 -19.18 0.30
N THR A 24 -5.38 -18.41 1.38
CA THR A 24 -6.72 -18.10 1.88
C THR A 24 -6.87 -16.61 2.11
N TRP A 25 -8.10 -16.12 2.03
CA TRP A 25 -8.42 -14.72 2.31
C TRP A 25 -7.99 -14.29 3.72
N ALA A 26 -8.34 -15.09 4.74
CA ALA A 26 -7.94 -14.84 6.11
C ALA A 26 -6.41 -14.74 6.25
N GLY A 27 -5.67 -15.65 5.60
CA GLY A 27 -4.20 -15.60 5.63
C GLY A 27 -3.64 -14.35 4.94
N LEU A 28 -4.28 -13.87 3.87
CA LEU A 28 -3.90 -12.61 3.22
C LEU A 28 -4.13 -11.42 4.16
N LEU A 29 -5.27 -11.36 4.84
CA LEU A 29 -5.54 -10.33 5.84
C LEU A 29 -4.53 -10.37 6.99
N ASP A 30 -4.19 -11.55 7.52
CA ASP A 30 -3.18 -11.70 8.57
C ASP A 30 -1.81 -11.17 8.12
N GLU A 31 -1.41 -11.46 6.89
CA GLU A 31 -0.16 -10.94 6.32
C GLU A 31 -0.19 -9.42 6.16
N MET A 32 -1.27 -8.86 5.63
CA MET A 32 -1.43 -7.42 5.45
C MET A 32 -1.43 -6.68 6.79
N ASN A 33 -2.21 -7.16 7.77
CA ASN A 33 -2.26 -6.59 9.13
C ASN A 33 -0.87 -6.58 9.81
N ARG A 34 -0.01 -7.56 9.50
CA ARG A 34 1.36 -7.63 10.03
C ARG A 34 2.33 -6.68 9.32
N THR A 35 2.12 -6.39 8.04
CA THR A 35 3.12 -5.73 7.19
C THR A 35 2.82 -4.24 6.95
N TYR A 36 1.57 -3.88 6.74
CA TYR A 36 1.16 -2.52 6.32
C TYR A 36 1.47 -1.43 7.36
N PRO A 37 1.32 -1.65 8.68
CA PRO A 37 1.68 -0.63 9.67
C PRO A 37 3.14 -0.17 9.57
N ALA A 38 4.07 -1.05 9.15
CA ALA A 38 5.47 -0.67 8.96
C ALA A 38 5.68 0.19 7.72
N TYR A 39 4.85 0.04 6.68
CA TYR A 39 4.91 0.88 5.49
C TYR A 39 4.43 2.29 5.76
N LEU A 40 3.39 2.47 6.59
CA LEU A 40 2.94 3.80 7.00
C LEU A 40 4.07 4.60 7.64
N ALA A 41 4.76 4.00 8.62
CA ALA A 41 5.91 4.62 9.27
C ALA A 41 7.04 4.94 8.27
N ALA A 42 7.29 4.07 7.29
CA ALA A 42 8.28 4.31 6.25
C ALA A 42 7.88 5.46 5.31
N PHE A 43 6.61 5.58 4.95
CA PHE A 43 6.11 6.67 4.10
C PHE A 43 6.10 8.01 4.82
N GLU A 44 5.74 8.06 6.10
CA GLU A 44 5.86 9.25 6.94
C GLU A 44 7.32 9.71 7.05
N ALA A 45 8.27 8.78 7.17
CA ALA A 45 9.70 9.11 7.15
C ALA A 45 10.14 9.68 5.79
N LEU A 46 9.65 9.12 4.68
CA LEU A 46 9.93 9.64 3.34
C LEU A 46 9.33 11.04 3.12
N GLU A 47 8.12 11.29 3.63
CA GLU A 47 7.50 12.62 3.62
C GLU A 47 8.39 13.64 4.36
N ALA A 48 8.88 13.30 5.55
CA ALA A 48 9.73 14.17 6.35
C ALA A 48 11.11 14.43 5.70
N MET A 49 11.61 13.50 4.90
CA MET A 49 12.86 13.64 4.15
C MET A 49 12.71 14.44 2.85
N GLY A 50 11.50 14.53 2.30
CA GLY A 50 11.22 15.19 1.04
C GLY A 50 11.34 16.73 1.13
N PRO A 51 11.60 17.41 0.00
CA PRO A 51 11.49 18.88 -0.07
C PRO A 51 10.10 19.35 0.39
N GLU A 52 10.03 20.52 1.04
CA GLU A 52 8.77 21.08 1.53
C GLU A 52 7.72 21.24 0.41
N ALA A 53 8.17 21.60 -0.80
CA ALA A 53 7.32 21.72 -1.98
C ALA A 53 6.66 20.39 -2.40
N ASP A 54 7.30 19.25 -2.14
CA ASP A 54 6.77 17.93 -2.49
C ASP A 54 5.87 17.34 -1.39
N GLN A 55 5.95 17.86 -0.16
CA GLN A 55 5.21 17.31 0.98
C GLN A 55 3.69 17.20 0.77
N PRO A 56 2.98 18.16 0.14
CA PRO A 56 1.55 17.98 -0.12
C PRO A 56 1.26 16.74 -0.96
N ARG A 57 2.12 16.45 -1.95
CA ARG A 57 1.99 15.28 -2.82
C ARG A 57 2.40 14.00 -2.11
N LEU A 58 3.45 14.06 -1.28
CA LEU A 58 3.88 12.92 -0.46
C LEU A 58 2.81 12.55 0.58
N ARG A 59 2.20 13.52 1.27
CA ARG A 59 1.04 13.30 2.16
C ARG A 59 -0.11 12.61 1.46
N PHE A 60 -0.43 13.07 0.25
CA PHE A 60 -1.47 12.45 -0.55
C PHE A 60 -1.15 10.97 -0.79
N LEU A 61 0.09 10.65 -1.20
CA LEU A 61 0.51 9.26 -1.39
C LEU A 61 0.51 8.44 -0.09
N THR A 62 0.94 8.99 1.03
CA THR A 62 0.84 8.35 2.35
C THR A 62 -0.62 8.04 2.72
N GLY A 63 -1.57 8.87 2.27
CA GLY A 63 -3.00 8.65 2.44
C GLY A 63 -3.51 7.32 1.85
N HIS A 64 -2.82 6.75 0.86
CA HIS A 64 -3.12 5.40 0.37
C HIS A 64 -2.98 4.35 1.47
N GLU A 65 -1.89 4.41 2.23
CA GLU A 65 -1.58 3.42 3.27
C GLU A 65 -2.54 3.54 4.45
N VAL A 66 -2.96 4.78 4.79
CA VAL A 66 -4.01 5.02 5.78
C VAL A 66 -5.33 4.39 5.32
N ALA A 67 -5.74 4.61 4.07
CA ALA A 67 -6.95 4.01 3.51
C ALA A 67 -6.88 2.48 3.48
N ALA A 68 -5.69 1.90 3.23
CA ALA A 68 -5.47 0.45 3.27
C ALA A 68 -5.60 -0.12 4.70
N LEU A 69 -5.11 0.59 5.72
CA LEU A 69 -5.27 0.19 7.12
C LEU A 69 -6.73 0.31 7.59
N GLU A 70 -7.45 1.37 7.18
CA GLU A 70 -8.89 1.51 7.42
C GLU A 70 -9.68 0.36 6.78
N TYR A 71 -9.34 0.01 5.53
CA TYR A 71 -9.90 -1.14 4.83
C TYR A 71 -9.71 -2.43 5.63
N LEU A 72 -8.49 -2.72 6.09
CA LEU A 72 -8.20 -3.93 6.86
C LEU A 72 -8.99 -3.99 8.17
N ALA A 73 -9.13 -2.86 8.86
CA ALA A 73 -9.91 -2.79 10.08
C ALA A 73 -11.40 -3.14 9.83
N LEU A 74 -11.98 -2.61 8.76
CA LEU A 74 -13.37 -2.88 8.38
C LEU A 74 -13.57 -4.32 7.88
N GLU A 75 -12.65 -4.82 7.06
CA GLU A 75 -12.67 -6.19 6.55
C GLU A 75 -12.59 -7.21 7.69
N ASN A 76 -11.71 -6.98 8.67
CA ASN A 76 -11.61 -7.80 9.88
C ASN A 76 -12.89 -7.77 10.73
N ALA A 77 -13.65 -6.67 10.68
CA ALA A 77 -14.95 -6.53 11.35
C ALA A 77 -16.11 -7.15 10.55
N GLY A 78 -15.87 -7.62 9.33
CA GLY A 78 -16.88 -8.17 8.44
C GLY A 78 -17.82 -7.12 7.85
N ASP A 79 -17.38 -5.86 7.75
CA ASP A 79 -18.17 -4.79 7.14
C ASP A 79 -18.35 -5.04 5.64
N ALA A 80 -19.59 -4.99 5.15
CA ALA A 80 -19.93 -5.25 3.75
C ALA A 80 -19.36 -4.20 2.78
N GLN A 81 -18.97 -3.02 3.28
CA GLN A 81 -18.36 -1.94 2.52
C GLN A 81 -16.95 -1.62 3.01
N SER A 82 -16.21 -2.64 3.48
CA SER A 82 -14.82 -2.53 3.90
C SER A 82 -13.94 -1.77 2.90
N TYR A 83 -14.20 -1.91 1.60
CA TYR A 83 -13.47 -1.29 0.49
C TYR A 83 -13.71 0.22 0.32
N ALA A 84 -14.72 0.80 0.98
CA ALA A 84 -15.08 2.21 0.83
C ALA A 84 -13.94 3.22 1.12
N PRO A 85 -13.03 3.02 2.10
CA PRO A 85 -11.86 3.89 2.28
C PRO A 85 -10.97 3.96 1.05
N LEU A 86 -10.72 2.82 0.39
CA LEU A 86 -9.91 2.75 -0.82
C LEU A 86 -10.59 3.45 -2.00
N GLU A 87 -11.91 3.27 -2.17
CA GLU A 87 -12.66 3.99 -3.20
C GLU A 87 -12.63 5.50 -3.01
N ARG A 88 -12.82 5.98 -1.76
CA ARG A 88 -12.73 7.41 -1.43
C ARG A 88 -11.35 7.96 -1.75
N TYR A 89 -10.28 7.22 -1.44
CA TYR A 89 -8.92 7.62 -1.80
C TYR A 89 -8.74 7.69 -3.32
N LEU A 90 -9.16 6.66 -4.06
CA LEU A 90 -9.03 6.62 -5.53
C LEU A 90 -9.85 7.70 -6.25
N ALA A 91 -10.98 8.11 -5.67
CA ALA A 91 -11.81 9.20 -6.18
C ALA A 91 -11.26 10.60 -5.84
N SER A 92 -10.29 10.68 -4.93
CA SER A 92 -9.63 11.93 -4.55
C SER A 92 -8.48 12.28 -5.50
N ALA A 93 -8.08 13.55 -5.52
CA ALA A 93 -6.96 14.03 -6.33
C ALA A 93 -5.89 14.63 -5.43
N PRO A 94 -4.60 14.50 -5.79
CA PRO A 94 -3.54 15.23 -5.09
C PRO A 94 -3.79 16.73 -5.22
N VAL A 95 -3.48 17.48 -4.16
CA VAL A 95 -3.47 18.95 -4.23
C VAL A 95 -2.50 19.36 -5.35
N PRO A 96 -2.90 20.25 -6.29
CA PRO A 96 -2.00 20.73 -7.32
C PRO A 96 -0.77 21.40 -6.70
N ALA A 97 0.40 21.16 -7.31
CA ALA A 97 1.66 21.78 -6.92
C ALA A 97 1.65 23.30 -7.16
#